data_AF-A0A934AHD3-F1
#
_entry.id   AF-A0A934AHD3-F1
#
_cell.length_a   1.000
_cell.length_b   1.000
_cell.length_c   1.000
_cell.angle_alpha   90.00
_cell.angle_beta   90.00
_cell.angle_gamma   90.00
#
_symmetry.space_group_name_H-M   'P 1'
#
loop_
_entity.id
_entity.type
_entity.pdbx_description
1 polymer ?
#
loop_
_entity_poly.entity_id
_entity_poly.type
_entity_poly.pdbx_seq_one_letter_code
_entity_poly.pdbx_strand_id
1 'polypeptide(L)'
;MSVHSVGRIVSEHGNTVKTASTTAYLDIETSFSRSITIIGIHRPGQGTVQLVRPEATREKTLEALDGAERLVTFNGTCFDLPVIRGELGVDLKTRFDHFDLRYACARQGLKGGLKKIEFLLGIERDTEGVDGWAAMRLWEEWGRGSKESLDLLLRYNREDIENLPLLEAKIASRSLG
;
A
#
# COMPACT_ATOMS: atom_id res chain seq x y z
N MET A 1 -1.83 25.90 -16.50
CA MET A 1 -1.54 25.89 -15.05
C MET A 1 -2.86 25.66 -14.34
N SER A 2 -3.07 24.48 -13.76
CA SER A 2 -4.29 24.19 -12.98
C SER A 2 -3.88 24.00 -11.53
N VAL A 3 -4.04 25.06 -10.76
CA VAL A 3 -3.95 25.02 -9.29
C VAL A 3 -5.14 24.21 -8.79
N HIS A 4 -4.91 22.98 -8.35
CA HIS A 4 -5.89 22.28 -7.53
C HIS A 4 -5.88 22.96 -6.17
N SER A 5 -6.84 23.86 -5.94
CA SER A 5 -7.08 24.40 -4.61
C SER A 5 -7.67 23.28 -3.75
N VAL A 6 -6.89 22.83 -2.77
CA VAL A 6 -7.42 22.01 -1.68
C VAL A 6 -8.34 22.92 -0.88
N GLY A 7 -9.64 22.64 -0.92
CA GLY A 7 -10.66 23.42 -0.23
C GLY A 7 -10.44 23.41 1.29
N ARG A 8 -10.17 24.57 1.88
CA ARG A 8 -10.27 24.78 3.32
C ARG A 8 -11.73 25.10 3.64
N ILE A 9 -12.41 24.22 4.37
CA ILE A 9 -13.66 24.57 5.07
C ILE A 9 -13.26 25.10 6.44
N VAL A 10 -13.41 26.40 6.65
CA VAL A 10 -13.26 27.05 7.96
C VAL A 10 -14.62 27.02 8.67
N SER A 11 -14.70 26.32 9.80
CA SER A 11 -15.83 26.49 10.73
C SER A 11 -15.62 27.76 11.56
N GLU A 12 -16.69 28.43 11.97
CA GLU A 12 -16.69 29.75 12.65
C GLU A 12 -15.97 29.77 14.02
N HIS A 13 -15.39 28.67 14.47
CA HIS A 13 -14.66 28.58 15.73
C HIS A 13 -13.26 28.00 15.53
N GLY A 14 -12.35 28.75 14.90
CA GLY A 14 -10.88 28.71 15.09
C GLY A 14 -10.12 27.37 14.99
N ASN A 15 -10.77 26.25 14.68
CA ASN A 15 -10.17 24.93 14.67
C ASN A 15 -10.09 24.47 13.21
N THR A 16 -8.88 24.35 12.69
CA THR A 16 -8.66 23.80 11.36
C THR A 16 -8.98 22.31 11.43
N VAL A 17 -10.17 21.90 10.98
CA VAL A 17 -10.46 20.49 10.77
C VAL A 17 -9.57 20.03 9.62
N LYS A 18 -8.47 19.33 9.93
CA LYS A 18 -7.76 18.56 8.90
C LYS A 18 -8.76 17.51 8.42
N THR A 19 -9.29 17.67 7.22
CA THR A 19 -10.04 16.60 6.55
C THR A 19 -9.12 15.38 6.49
N ALA A 20 -9.60 14.23 6.96
CA ALA A 20 -8.86 12.98 6.82
C ALA A 20 -8.54 12.75 5.33
N SER A 21 -7.35 12.24 5.05
CA SER A 21 -6.98 11.88 3.68
C SER A 21 -7.98 10.85 3.15
N THR A 22 -8.52 11.04 1.95
CA THR A 22 -9.35 10.05 1.25
C THR A 22 -8.51 9.04 0.47
N THR A 23 -7.18 9.04 0.66
CA THR A 23 -6.25 8.09 0.03
C THR A 23 -6.04 6.85 0.89
N ALA A 24 -6.15 5.67 0.27
CA ALA A 24 -5.69 4.40 0.82
C ALA A 24 -4.46 3.90 0.06
N TYR A 25 -3.50 3.33 0.79
CA TYR A 25 -2.31 2.69 0.27
C TYR A 25 -2.43 1.19 0.47
N LEU A 26 -2.24 0.41 -0.60
CA LEU A 26 -2.50 -1.02 -0.60
C LEU A 26 -1.32 -1.79 -1.18
N ASP A 27 -1.03 -2.92 -0.54
CA ASP A 27 -0.08 -3.94 -0.99
C ASP A 27 -0.59 -5.33 -0.56
N ILE A 28 -0.27 -6.37 -1.34
CA ILE A 28 -0.60 -7.76 -0.99
C ILE A 28 0.64 -8.64 -0.91
N GLU A 29 0.56 -9.62 -0.01
CA GLU A 29 1.42 -10.79 -0.02
C GLU A 29 0.69 -11.99 -0.63
N THR A 30 1.46 -12.87 -1.27
CA THR A 30 0.93 -14.11 -1.85
C THR A 30 1.77 -15.32 -1.45
N SER A 31 1.18 -16.50 -1.53
CA SER A 31 1.89 -17.77 -1.43
C SER A 31 2.57 -18.12 -2.75
N PHE A 32 3.35 -19.22 -2.76
CA PHE A 32 3.90 -19.78 -4.00
C PHE A 32 2.82 -20.17 -5.03
N SER A 33 1.60 -20.49 -4.58
CA SER A 33 0.45 -20.76 -5.45
C SER A 33 -0.26 -19.50 -5.94
N ARG A 34 0.30 -18.32 -5.69
CA ARG A 34 -0.27 -17.00 -5.98
C ARG A 34 -1.61 -16.73 -5.29
N SER A 35 -1.87 -17.39 -4.17
CA SER A 35 -3.04 -17.14 -3.34
C SER A 35 -2.72 -16.02 -2.35
N ILE A 36 -3.65 -15.10 -2.12
CA ILE A 36 -3.47 -13.97 -1.19
C ILE A 36 -3.24 -14.50 0.22
N THR A 37 -2.18 -14.04 0.87
CA THR A 37 -1.86 -14.42 2.26
C THR A 37 -2.10 -13.26 3.21
N ILE A 38 -1.78 -12.04 2.77
CA ILE A 38 -2.02 -10.80 3.51
C ILE A 38 -2.51 -9.72 2.54
N ILE A 39 -3.49 -8.93 2.98
CA ILE A 39 -3.83 -7.65 2.35
C ILE A 39 -3.52 -6.55 3.36
N GLY A 40 -2.53 -5.72 3.03
CA GLY A 40 -2.17 -4.54 3.79
C GLY A 40 -2.89 -3.30 3.26
N ILE A 41 -3.48 -2.51 4.15
CA ILE A 41 -4.12 -1.23 3.82
C ILE A 41 -3.71 -0.18 4.84
N HIS A 42 -3.07 0.90 4.40
CA HIS A 42 -2.76 2.06 5.22
C HIS A 42 -3.57 3.27 4.78
N ARG A 43 -4.20 3.95 5.74
CA ARG A 43 -4.99 5.18 5.53
C ARG A 43 -4.47 6.27 6.46
N PRO A 44 -3.76 7.29 5.95
CA PRO A 44 -3.19 8.33 6.79
C PRO A 44 -4.24 9.03 7.65
N GLY A 45 -4.04 9.02 8.97
CA GLY A 45 -4.97 9.56 9.96
C GLY A 45 -6.05 8.58 10.44
N GLN A 46 -6.17 7.40 9.83
CA GLN A 46 -7.08 6.33 10.26
C GLN A 46 -6.34 5.05 10.70
N GLY A 47 -5.10 4.86 10.24
CA GLY A 47 -4.22 3.78 10.67
C GLY A 47 -4.00 2.71 9.62
N THR A 48 -3.51 1.56 10.08
CA THR A 48 -3.10 0.43 9.24
C THR A 48 -3.92 -0.80 9.60
N VAL A 49 -4.47 -1.46 8.58
CA VAL A 49 -5.15 -2.75 8.67
C VAL A 49 -4.36 -3.78 7.87
N GLN A 50 -4.12 -4.95 8.46
CA GLN A 50 -3.52 -6.10 7.79
C GLN A 50 -4.48 -7.29 7.93
N LEU A 51 -5.07 -7.72 6.82
CA LEU A 51 -5.97 -8.86 6.76
C LEU A 51 -5.14 -10.08 6.40
N VAL A 52 -4.87 -10.95 7.38
CA VAL A 52 -4.19 -12.23 7.16
C VAL A 52 -5.21 -13.25 6.67
N ARG A 53 -4.84 -14.24 5.86
CA ARG A 53 -5.73 -15.36 5.52
C ARG A 53 -6.10 -16.14 6.79
N PRO A 54 -7.38 -16.50 7.02
CA PRO A 54 -8.53 -16.43 6.11
C PRO A 54 -9.33 -15.12 6.13
N GLU A 55 -8.96 -14.12 6.92
CA GLU A 55 -9.64 -12.83 7.02
C GLU A 55 -9.46 -11.93 5.79
N ALA A 56 -8.50 -12.21 4.91
CA ALA A 56 -8.30 -11.57 3.60
C ALA A 56 -9.45 -11.87 2.62
N THR A 57 -10.64 -11.38 2.96
CA THR A 57 -11.91 -11.59 2.24
C THR A 57 -12.34 -10.33 1.52
N ARG A 58 -13.16 -10.48 0.48
CA ARG A 58 -13.74 -9.36 -0.28
C ARG A 58 -14.42 -8.34 0.65
N GLU A 59 -15.21 -8.81 1.60
CA GLU A 59 -16.01 -7.99 2.50
C GLU A 59 -15.10 -7.15 3.40
N LYS A 60 -14.13 -7.78 4.08
CA LYS A 60 -13.19 -7.08 4.97
C LYS A 60 -12.26 -6.14 4.20
N THR A 61 -11.85 -6.50 2.98
CA THR A 61 -11.06 -5.59 2.12
C THR A 61 -11.86 -4.35 1.75
N LEU A 62 -13.13 -4.50 1.37
CA LEU A 62 -13.98 -3.36 1.03
C LEU A 62 -14.31 -2.50 2.26
N GLU A 63 -14.52 -3.11 3.42
CA GLU A 63 -14.71 -2.41 4.70
C GLU A 63 -13.47 -1.57 5.07
N ALA A 64 -12.27 -2.14 4.98
CA ALA A 64 -11.03 -1.40 5.27
C ALA A 64 -10.79 -0.22 4.30
N LEU A 65 -11.32 -0.31 3.08
CA LEU A 65 -11.26 0.74 2.05
C LEU A 65 -12.44 1.74 2.12
N ASP A 66 -13.41 1.56 3.01
CA ASP A 66 -14.64 2.35 3.02
C ASP A 66 -14.38 3.85 3.27
N GLY A 67 -14.90 4.72 2.40
CA GLY A 67 -14.62 6.16 2.42
C GLY A 67 -13.26 6.57 1.85
N ALA A 68 -12.48 5.65 1.26
CA ALA A 68 -11.38 6.02 0.38
C ALA A 68 -11.94 6.36 -1.02
N GLU A 69 -11.38 7.39 -1.64
CA GLU A 69 -11.70 7.78 -3.02
C GLU A 69 -10.54 7.43 -3.95
N ARG A 70 -9.32 7.47 -3.43
CA ARG A 70 -8.08 7.21 -4.16
C ARG A 70 -7.37 5.98 -3.60
N LEU A 71 -6.91 5.12 -4.49
CA LEU A 71 -6.14 3.92 -4.15
C LEU A 71 -4.73 4.05 -4.73
N VAL A 72 -3.72 3.97 -3.87
CA VAL A 72 -2.31 4.04 -4.26
C VAL A 72 -1.64 2.69 -4.01
N THR A 73 -0.86 2.23 -4.97
CA THR A 73 -0.13 0.94 -4.91
C THR A 73 1.27 1.11 -5.49
N PHE A 74 2.16 0.16 -5.26
CA PHE A 74 3.40 0.03 -6.05
C PHE A 74 3.34 -1.22 -6.92
N ASN A 75 3.32 -1.05 -8.26
CA ASN A 75 3.19 -2.15 -9.23
C ASN A 75 1.84 -2.91 -9.18
N GLY A 76 0.84 -2.36 -8.47
CA GLY A 76 -0.49 -2.96 -8.34
C GLY A 76 -1.24 -3.11 -9.65
N THR A 77 -0.94 -2.29 -10.66
CA THR A 77 -1.53 -2.43 -12.01
C THR A 77 -1.25 -3.81 -12.61
N CYS A 78 -0.03 -4.33 -12.40
CA CYS A 78 0.45 -5.56 -12.99
C CYS A 78 0.34 -6.77 -12.07
N PHE A 79 0.16 -6.56 -10.76
CA PHE A 79 0.21 -7.64 -9.78
C PHE A 79 -0.98 -7.64 -8.82
N ASP A 80 -1.02 -6.71 -7.87
CA ASP A 80 -1.96 -6.70 -6.74
C ASP A 80 -3.42 -6.71 -7.21
N LEU A 81 -3.78 -5.77 -8.09
CA LEU A 81 -5.16 -5.59 -8.52
C LEU A 81 -5.67 -6.76 -9.40
N PRO A 82 -4.88 -7.30 -10.35
CA PRO A 82 -5.23 -8.55 -11.01
C PRO A 82 -5.44 -9.73 -10.06
N VAL A 83 -4.59 -9.90 -9.03
CA VAL A 83 -4.70 -10.99 -8.05
C VAL A 83 -5.95 -10.82 -7.18
N ILE A 84 -6.18 -9.62 -6.62
CA ILE A 84 -7.39 -9.28 -5.86
C ILE A 84 -8.65 -9.54 -6.68
N ARG A 85 -8.66 -9.12 -7.96
CA ARG A 85 -9.81 -9.36 -8.82
C ARG A 85 -10.06 -10.84 -9.08
N GLY A 86 -9.00 -11.60 -9.33
CA GLY A 86 -9.09 -13.03 -9.61
C GLY A 86 -9.56 -13.84 -8.40
N GLU A 87 -9.06 -13.51 -7.21
CA GLU A 87 -9.32 -14.28 -6.00
C GLU A 87 -10.54 -13.78 -5.20
N LEU A 88 -10.72 -12.47 -5.08
CA LEU A 88 -11.81 -11.87 -4.30
C LEU A 88 -13.00 -11.43 -5.17
N GLY A 89 -12.92 -11.56 -6.50
CA GLY A 89 -14.02 -11.23 -7.41
C GLY A 89 -14.39 -9.73 -7.41
N VAL A 90 -13.45 -8.85 -7.05
CA VAL A 90 -13.68 -7.40 -7.01
C VAL A 90 -12.64 -6.65 -7.84
N ASP A 91 -13.11 -5.80 -8.76
CA ASP A 91 -12.25 -4.92 -9.54
C ASP A 91 -12.12 -3.56 -8.85
N LEU A 92 -11.07 -3.37 -8.06
CA LEU A 92 -10.84 -2.12 -7.33
C LEU A 92 -10.59 -0.92 -8.25
N LYS A 93 -10.11 -1.13 -9.49
CA LYS A 93 -9.88 -0.01 -10.44
C LYS A 93 -11.17 0.64 -10.91
N THR A 94 -12.30 -0.06 -10.80
CA THR A 94 -13.63 0.49 -11.12
C THR A 94 -14.24 1.28 -9.96
N ARG A 95 -13.62 1.22 -8.77
CA ARG A 95 -14.17 1.77 -7.52
C ARG A 95 -13.39 2.97 -6.99
N PHE A 96 -12.10 3.07 -7.32
CA PHE A 96 -11.21 4.11 -6.81
C PHE A 96 -10.45 4.78 -7.94
N ASP A 97 -10.09 6.04 -7.76
CA ASP A 97 -9.06 6.69 -8.57
C ASP A 97 -7.72 6.03 -8.25
N HIS A 98 -7.22 5.20 -9.19
CA HIS A 98 -6.03 4.39 -8.95
C HIS A 98 -4.76 5.10 -9.42
N PHE A 99 -3.77 5.17 -8.53
CA PHE A 99 -2.46 5.69 -8.83
C PHE A 99 -1.34 4.69 -8.50
N ASP A 100 -0.59 4.28 -9.52
CA ASP A 100 0.50 3.33 -9.35
C ASP A 100 1.87 4.04 -9.33
N LEU A 101 2.51 3.96 -8.17
CA LEU A 101 3.79 4.62 -7.90
C LEU A 101 4.94 4.06 -8.73
N ARG A 102 4.86 2.81 -9.20
CA ARG A 102 5.90 2.25 -10.08
C ARG A 102 6.07 3.08 -11.34
N TYR A 103 4.96 3.46 -11.98
CA TYR A 103 5.01 4.27 -13.20
C TYR A 103 5.39 5.72 -12.91
N ALA A 104 4.98 6.26 -11.76
CA ALA A 104 5.40 7.58 -11.32
C ALA A 104 6.92 7.66 -11.09
N CYS A 105 7.50 6.68 -10.39
CA CYS A 105 8.95 6.51 -10.24
C CYS A 105 9.66 6.39 -11.59
N ALA A 106 9.17 5.54 -12.48
CA ALA A 106 9.79 5.30 -13.78
C ALA A 106 9.89 6.57 -14.63
N ARG A 107 8.87 7.44 -14.59
CA ARG A 107 8.89 8.75 -15.28
C ARG A 107 9.97 9.69 -14.76
N GLN A 108 10.45 9.49 -13.54
CA GLN A 108 11.55 10.25 -12.94
C GLN A 108 12.90 9.51 -12.98
N GLY A 109 13.00 8.44 -13.77
CA GLY A 109 14.23 7.65 -13.90
C GLY A 109 14.52 6.71 -12.73
N LEU A 110 13.62 6.58 -11.75
CA LEU A 110 13.75 5.66 -10.63
C LEU A 110 13.31 4.26 -11.07
N LYS A 111 14.27 3.35 -11.22
CA LYS A 111 14.05 1.98 -11.71
C LYS A 111 14.40 0.92 -10.66
N GLY A 112 13.50 -0.03 -10.46
CA GLY A 112 13.68 -1.14 -9.52
C GLY A 112 12.35 -1.54 -8.85
N GLY A 113 12.44 -2.48 -7.92
CA GLY A 113 11.37 -2.75 -6.96
C GLY A 113 11.27 -1.66 -5.90
N LEU A 114 10.19 -1.68 -5.11
CA LEU A 114 9.88 -0.70 -4.06
C LEU A 114 11.07 -0.45 -3.14
N LYS A 115 11.61 -1.51 -2.52
CA LYS A 115 12.77 -1.47 -1.61
C LYS A 115 13.98 -0.75 -2.17
N LYS A 116 14.33 -1.02 -3.42
CA LYS A 116 15.46 -0.37 -4.07
C LYS A 116 15.22 1.13 -4.22
N ILE A 117 13.99 1.52 -4.55
CA ILE A 117 13.63 2.93 -4.74
C ILE A 117 13.55 3.65 -3.40
N GLU A 118 13.00 3.03 -2.37
CA GLU A 118 12.98 3.56 -1.00
C GLU A 118 14.39 3.84 -0.50
N PHE A 119 15.31 2.87 -0.63
CA PHE A 119 16.72 3.05 -0.30
C PHE A 119 17.34 4.24 -1.04
N LEU A 120 17.12 4.35 -2.36
CA LEU A 120 17.64 5.47 -3.16
C LEU A 120 17.09 6.84 -2.73
N LEU A 121 15.93 6.87 -2.08
CA LEU A 121 15.26 8.09 -1.63
C LEU A 121 15.42 8.34 -0.11
N GLY A 122 16.20 7.50 0.57
CA GLY A 122 16.43 7.57 2.01
C GLY A 122 15.19 7.31 2.84
N ILE A 123 14.34 6.37 2.40
CA ILE A 123 13.22 5.84 3.18
C ILE A 123 13.74 4.57 3.88
N GLU A 124 13.75 4.59 5.21
CA GLU A 124 14.31 3.54 6.05
C GLU A 124 13.37 2.34 6.17
N ARG A 125 13.95 1.18 6.47
CA ARG A 125 13.26 -0.09 6.68
C ARG A 125 13.97 -0.89 7.75
N ASP A 126 13.22 -1.56 8.61
CA ASP A 126 13.70 -2.55 9.57
C ASP A 126 13.72 -3.97 8.95
N THR A 127 12.96 -4.21 7.87
CA THR A 127 12.96 -5.52 7.15
C THR A 127 14.01 -5.62 6.03
N GLU A 128 15.24 -5.19 6.32
CA GLU A 128 16.36 -5.38 5.40
C GLU A 128 16.58 -6.86 5.07
N GLY A 129 16.86 -7.16 3.80
CA GLY A 129 17.14 -8.53 3.33
C GLY A 129 15.92 -9.42 3.10
N VAL A 130 14.72 -9.01 3.51
CA VAL A 130 13.47 -9.68 3.09
C VAL A 130 13.07 -9.15 1.72
N ASP A 131 12.88 -10.00 0.72
CA ASP A 131 12.28 -9.67 -0.57
C ASP A 131 10.96 -10.41 -0.77
N GLY A 132 10.27 -10.19 -1.89
CA GLY A 132 9.00 -10.84 -2.16
C GLY A 132 9.09 -12.38 -2.19
N TRP A 133 10.26 -12.96 -2.47
CA TRP A 133 10.43 -14.41 -2.43
C TRP A 133 10.67 -14.92 -1.01
N ALA A 134 11.41 -14.16 -0.19
CA ALA A 134 11.52 -14.41 1.24
C ALA A 134 10.15 -14.29 1.92
N ALA A 135 9.31 -13.33 1.54
CA ALA A 135 7.94 -13.17 2.05
C ALA A 135 7.09 -14.45 1.82
N MET A 136 7.15 -15.03 0.62
CA MET A 136 6.48 -16.32 0.35
C MET A 136 7.01 -17.46 1.24
N ARG A 137 8.32 -17.49 1.54
CA ARG A 137 8.90 -18.49 2.45
C ARG A 137 8.43 -18.32 3.88
N LEU A 138 8.38 -17.07 4.37
CA LEU A 138 7.89 -16.76 5.71
C LEU A 138 6.45 -17.25 5.90
N TRP A 139 5.61 -17.13 4.86
CA TRP A 139 4.27 -17.69 4.88
C TRP A 139 4.25 -19.24 5.01
N GLU A 140 5.10 -19.94 4.26
CA GLU A 140 5.20 -21.40 4.36
C GLU A 140 5.73 -21.87 5.73
N GLU A 141 6.66 -21.13 6.32
CA GLU A 141 7.17 -21.39 7.67
C GLU A 141 6.10 -21.15 8.72
N TRP A 142 5.29 -20.08 8.58
CA TRP A 142 4.12 -19.85 9.42
C TRP A 142 3.13 -21.02 9.34
N GLY A 143 2.86 -21.53 8.13
CA GLY A 143 2.04 -22.73 7.93
C GLY A 143 2.57 -23.99 8.63
N ARG A 144 3.86 -24.02 8.99
CA ARG A 144 4.53 -25.08 9.78
C ARG A 144 4.63 -24.74 11.28
N GLY A 145 4.07 -23.60 11.71
CA GLY A 145 3.98 -23.19 13.11
C GLY A 145 4.96 -22.10 13.55
N SER A 146 5.74 -21.51 12.65
CA SER A 146 6.69 -20.42 12.98
C SER A 146 5.98 -19.08 13.16
N LYS A 147 5.72 -18.67 14.40
CA LYS A 147 5.10 -17.37 14.72
C LYS A 147 6.01 -16.20 14.35
N GLU A 148 7.30 -16.38 14.56
CA GLU A 148 8.33 -15.40 14.25
C GLU A 148 8.36 -15.06 12.75
N SER A 149 8.10 -16.07 11.90
CA SER A 149 8.01 -15.87 10.44
C SER A 149 6.78 -15.03 10.08
N LEU A 150 5.63 -15.27 10.72
CA LEU A 150 4.44 -14.44 10.54
C LEU A 150 4.68 -13.00 11.03
N ASP A 151 5.31 -12.83 12.19
CA ASP A 151 5.62 -11.51 12.74
C ASP A 151 6.54 -10.71 11.80
N LEU A 152 7.56 -11.36 11.22
CA LEU A 152 8.44 -10.72 10.25
C LEU A 152 7.71 -10.39 8.94
N LEU A 153 6.84 -11.28 8.46
CA LEU A 153 6.02 -11.06 7.27
C LEU A 153 5.04 -9.87 7.46
N LEU A 154 4.43 -9.76 8.65
CA LEU A 154 3.55 -8.65 8.99
C LEU A 154 4.32 -7.32 9.06
N ARG A 155 5.54 -7.31 9.63
CA ARG A 155 6.40 -6.11 9.60
C ARG A 155 6.76 -5.71 8.17
N TYR A 156 7.10 -6.69 7.33
CA TYR A 156 7.43 -6.47 5.92
C TYR A 156 6.28 -5.79 5.17
N ASN A 157 5.09 -6.37 5.21
CA ASN A 157 3.92 -5.84 4.53
C ASN A 157 3.48 -4.49 5.10
N ARG A 158 3.64 -4.28 6.42
CA ARG A 158 3.36 -3.00 7.07
C ARG A 158 4.25 -1.89 6.53
N GLU A 159 5.56 -2.14 6.43
CA GLU A 159 6.48 -1.17 5.84
C GLU A 159 6.11 -0.87 4.39
N ASP A 160 5.73 -1.87 3.60
CA ASP A 160 5.34 -1.65 2.20
C ASP A 160 4.19 -0.63 2.09
N ILE A 161 3.14 -0.74 2.91
CA ILE A 161 1.99 0.18 2.88
C ILE A 161 2.21 1.51 3.60
N GLU A 162 2.98 1.53 4.69
CA GLU A 162 3.27 2.76 5.46
C GLU A 162 4.32 3.63 4.76
N ASN A 163 5.17 3.05 3.91
CA ASN A 163 6.16 3.79 3.14
C ASN A 163 5.64 4.36 1.81
N LEU A 164 4.58 3.80 1.22
CA LEU A 164 3.98 4.37 -0.01
C LEU A 164 3.64 5.87 0.09
N PRO A 165 3.03 6.40 1.18
CA PRO A 165 2.82 7.85 1.29
C PRO A 165 4.13 8.65 1.34
N LEU A 166 5.18 8.11 1.98
CA LEU A 166 6.50 8.76 2.02
C LEU A 166 7.12 8.80 0.61
N LEU A 167 7.05 7.68 -0.11
CA LEU A 167 7.50 7.57 -1.49
C LEU A 167 6.75 8.53 -2.40
N GLU A 168 5.42 8.59 -2.30
CA GLU A 168 4.59 9.52 -3.06
C GLU A 168 5.01 10.98 -2.80
N ALA A 169 5.22 11.37 -1.54
CA ALA A 169 5.66 12.71 -1.18
C ALA A 169 7.05 13.05 -1.79
N LYS A 170 7.99 12.10 -1.76
CA LYS A 170 9.32 12.28 -2.37
C LYS A 170 9.21 12.47 -3.89
N ILE A 171 8.40 11.67 -4.58
CA ILE A 171 8.15 11.80 -6.02
C ILE A 171 7.52 13.16 -6.35
N ALA A 172 6.54 13.61 -5.56
CA ALA A 172 5.89 14.90 -5.75
C ALA A 172 6.89 16.07 -5.61
N SER A 173 7.73 16.07 -4.57
CA SER A 173 8.74 17.12 -4.35
C SER A 173 9.76 17.22 -5.48
N ARG A 174 10.09 16.10 -6.13
CA ARG A 174 11.03 16.05 -7.27
C ARG A 174 10.43 16.56 -8.57
N SER A 175 9.10 16.69 -8.65
CA SER A 175 8.42 17.22 -9.83
C SER A 175 8.28 18.75 -9.81
N LEU A 176 8.60 19.38 -8.66
CA LEU A 176 8.48 20.81 -8.43
C LEU A 176 9.83 21.57 -8.52
N GLY A 177 10.95 20.85 -8.63
CA GLY A 177 12.29 21.41 -8.81
C GLY A 177 12.84 21.07 -10.18
#